data_AF-A0A545UIN9-F1
#
_entry.id   AF-A0A545UIN9-F1
#
_cell.length_a   1.000
_cell.length_b   1.000
_cell.length_c   1.000
_cell.angle_alpha   90.00
_cell.angle_beta   90.00
_cell.angle_gamma   90.00
#
_symmetry.space_group_name_H-M   'P 1'
#
loop_
_entity.id
_entity.type
_entity.pdbx_description
1 polymer ?
#
loop_
_entity_poly.entity_id
_entity_poly.type
_entity_poly.pdbx_seq_one_letter_code
_entity_poly.pdbx_strand_id
1 'polypeptide(L)'
;MAKISRQKQDEVRRSIILTAVELFGEKGFESTTMKQIARKVGIGDATIYKYFSSKDKLIFGYFGLKAEDTIQEFLKEEDLDDYDLQEKLQLLIDIYLGNLLPDREFVNDSLKMIMQSPSILFKDVTPIREEFSGVIHDLLIEAENSGEIAKSAFTGVTAKLANEFMLAVLLYWIKDDSDEFANTTQLVDMSLSLGVEILKSGIIGKVTDLASFFIKAHLFRFMGSGFLNKLVTSKSFSR
;
A
#
# COMPACT_ATOMS: atom_id res chain seq x y z
N MET A 1 0.59 -23.37 25.76
CA MET A 1 -0.48 -23.92 24.90
C MET A 1 -1.18 -22.88 24.00
N ALA A 2 -1.00 -21.55 24.18
CA ALA A 2 -1.68 -20.53 23.36
C ALA A 2 -1.14 -20.34 21.92
N LYS A 3 0.16 -20.59 21.67
CA LYS A 3 0.79 -20.39 20.34
C LYS A 3 0.28 -21.35 19.25
N ILE A 4 -0.04 -22.59 19.63
CA ILE A 4 -0.56 -23.64 18.73
C ILE A 4 -1.95 -23.28 18.19
N SER A 5 -2.78 -22.57 18.97
CA SER A 5 -4.15 -22.19 18.53
C SER A 5 -4.16 -21.06 17.50
N ARG A 6 -3.28 -20.07 17.63
CA ARG A 6 -3.21 -18.94 16.69
C ARG A 6 -2.60 -19.36 15.35
N GLN A 7 -1.48 -20.08 15.40
CA GLN A 7 -0.87 -20.65 14.20
C GLN A 7 -1.84 -21.52 13.40
N LYS A 8 -2.63 -22.35 14.08
CA LYS A 8 -3.66 -23.16 13.42
C LYS A 8 -4.77 -22.32 12.79
N GLN A 9 -5.17 -21.22 13.43
CA GLN A 9 -6.14 -20.29 12.85
C GLN A 9 -5.58 -19.59 11.60
N ASP A 10 -4.32 -19.20 11.63
CA ASP A 10 -3.64 -18.55 10.51
C ASP A 10 -3.48 -19.53 9.32
N GLU A 11 -3.12 -20.78 9.58
CA GLU A 11 -3.10 -21.86 8.57
C GLU A 11 -4.47 -22.07 7.91
N VAL A 12 -5.54 -22.11 8.71
CA VAL A 12 -6.91 -22.27 8.19
C VAL A 12 -7.31 -21.04 7.39
N ARG A 13 -7.00 -19.83 7.87
CA ARG A 13 -7.26 -18.58 7.14
C ARG A 13 -6.56 -18.57 5.79
N ARG A 14 -5.28 -18.94 5.74
CA ARG A 14 -4.49 -19.07 4.50
C ARG A 14 -5.10 -20.10 3.56
N SER A 15 -5.47 -21.28 4.07
CA SER A 15 -6.11 -22.34 3.27
C SER A 15 -7.43 -21.88 2.66
N ILE A 16 -8.26 -21.13 3.40
CA ILE A 16 -9.50 -20.55 2.88
C ILE A 16 -9.21 -19.60 1.71
N ILE A 17 -8.23 -18.70 1.86
CA ILE A 17 -7.87 -17.72 0.82
C ILE A 17 -7.41 -18.44 -0.45
N LEU A 18 -6.42 -19.33 -0.34
CA LEU A 18 -5.84 -20.02 -1.51
C LEU A 18 -6.88 -20.90 -2.23
N THR A 19 -7.71 -21.60 -1.46
CA THR A 19 -8.81 -22.42 -2.03
C THR A 19 -9.86 -21.56 -2.72
N ALA A 20 -10.11 -20.34 -2.21
CA ALA A 20 -11.03 -19.41 -2.84
C ALA A 20 -10.49 -18.93 -4.18
N VAL A 21 -9.22 -18.53 -4.25
CA VAL A 21 -8.55 -18.11 -5.50
C VAL A 21 -8.60 -19.22 -6.55
N GLU A 22 -8.28 -20.45 -6.17
CA GLU A 22 -8.38 -21.62 -7.04
C GLU A 22 -9.81 -21.80 -7.58
N LEU A 23 -10.83 -21.75 -6.72
CA LEU A 23 -12.23 -21.88 -7.14
C LEU A 23 -12.70 -20.70 -8.01
N PHE A 24 -12.23 -19.49 -7.74
CA PHE A 24 -12.51 -18.32 -8.57
C PHE A 24 -11.91 -18.47 -9.97
N GLY A 25 -10.70 -19.02 -10.09
CA GLY A 25 -10.10 -19.35 -11.38
C GLY A 25 -10.84 -20.46 -12.12
N GLU A 26 -11.28 -21.52 -11.42
CA GLU A 26 -11.99 -22.65 -12.04
C GLU A 26 -13.42 -22.31 -12.50
N LYS A 27 -14.17 -21.51 -11.73
CA LYS A 27 -15.63 -21.35 -11.88
C LYS A 27 -16.08 -19.91 -12.06
N GLY A 28 -15.17 -18.95 -11.91
CA GLY A 28 -15.50 -17.54 -11.82
C GLY A 28 -15.94 -17.12 -10.41
N PHE A 29 -15.78 -15.82 -10.13
CA PHE A 29 -16.13 -15.22 -8.85
C PHE A 29 -17.62 -15.38 -8.52
N GLU A 30 -18.51 -15.11 -9.48
CA GLU A 30 -19.97 -15.13 -9.25
C GLU A 30 -20.51 -16.53 -8.94
N SER A 31 -20.08 -17.55 -9.70
CA SER A 31 -20.55 -18.92 -9.54
C SER A 31 -19.96 -19.67 -8.34
N THR A 32 -18.94 -19.12 -7.72
CA THR A 32 -18.35 -19.65 -6.48
C THR A 32 -19.12 -19.16 -5.26
N THR A 33 -19.33 -20.04 -4.28
CA THR A 33 -20.03 -19.76 -3.01
C THR A 33 -19.14 -20.02 -1.80
N MET A 34 -19.38 -19.30 -0.70
CA MET A 34 -18.67 -19.52 0.57
C MET A 34 -18.76 -20.97 1.06
N LYS A 35 -19.90 -21.64 0.84
CA LYS A 35 -20.08 -23.06 1.21
C LYS A 35 -19.21 -24.00 0.39
N GLN A 36 -19.05 -23.74 -0.91
CA GLN A 36 -18.15 -24.54 -1.75
C GLN A 36 -16.69 -24.40 -1.28
N ILE A 37 -16.27 -23.19 -0.93
CA ILE A 37 -14.93 -22.92 -0.38
C ILE A 37 -14.76 -23.67 0.95
N ALA A 38 -15.72 -23.54 1.88
CA ALA A 38 -15.67 -24.21 3.18
C ALA A 38 -15.52 -25.74 3.04
N ARG A 39 -16.31 -26.34 2.15
CA ARG A 39 -16.27 -27.78 1.88
C ARG A 39 -14.96 -28.23 1.24
N LYS A 40 -14.41 -27.46 0.29
CA LYS A 40 -13.11 -27.78 -0.35
C LYS A 40 -11.96 -27.69 0.65
N VAL A 41 -12.00 -26.74 1.59
CA VAL A 41 -11.04 -26.62 2.71
C VAL A 41 -11.23 -27.72 3.78
N GLY A 42 -12.43 -28.32 3.87
CA GLY A 42 -12.75 -29.30 4.90
C GLY A 42 -13.20 -28.70 6.24
N ILE A 43 -13.74 -27.47 6.24
CA ILE A 43 -14.33 -26.81 7.42
C ILE A 43 -15.85 -26.74 7.30
N GLY A 44 -16.54 -26.57 8.44
CA GLY A 44 -18.00 -26.41 8.44
C GLY A 44 -18.49 -25.15 7.74
N ASP A 45 -19.65 -25.22 7.08
CA ASP A 45 -20.28 -24.10 6.34
C ASP A 45 -20.42 -22.82 7.19
N ALA A 46 -20.67 -22.94 8.51
CA ALA A 46 -20.75 -21.78 9.42
C ALA A 46 -19.37 -21.27 9.87
N THR A 47 -18.34 -22.11 9.83
CA THR A 47 -16.99 -21.79 10.30
C THR A 47 -16.31 -20.79 9.38
N ILE A 48 -16.50 -20.88 8.06
CA ILE A 48 -15.90 -19.92 7.11
C ILE A 48 -16.31 -18.48 7.39
N TYR A 49 -17.57 -18.25 7.80
CA TYR A 49 -18.09 -16.92 8.13
C TYR A 49 -17.47 -16.32 9.40
N LYS A 50 -16.79 -17.13 10.23
CA LYS A 50 -15.97 -16.62 11.34
C LYS A 50 -14.65 -16.03 10.86
N TYR A 51 -14.15 -16.45 9.69
CA TYR A 51 -12.90 -15.95 9.10
C TYR A 51 -13.15 -14.83 8.09
N PHE A 52 -14.17 -14.99 7.24
CA PHE A 52 -14.52 -14.05 6.17
C PHE A 52 -16.04 -13.92 6.04
N SER A 53 -16.55 -12.70 6.17
CA SER A 53 -17.99 -12.45 6.13
C SER A 53 -18.61 -12.50 4.73
N SER A 54 -17.81 -12.29 3.67
CA SER A 54 -18.25 -12.35 2.27
C SER A 54 -17.13 -12.82 1.34
N LYS A 55 -17.48 -13.10 0.07
CA LYS A 55 -16.52 -13.42 -1.00
C LYS A 55 -15.58 -12.26 -1.28
N ASP A 56 -16.07 -11.02 -1.22
CA ASP A 56 -15.25 -9.83 -1.46
C ASP A 56 -14.13 -9.71 -0.43
N LYS A 57 -14.39 -10.08 0.83
CA LYS A 57 -13.36 -10.10 1.89
C LYS A 57 -12.23 -11.09 1.59
N LEU A 58 -12.46 -12.13 0.79
CA LEU A 58 -11.43 -13.07 0.38
C LEU A 58 -10.45 -12.44 -0.62
N ILE A 59 -10.92 -11.52 -1.46
CA ILE A 59 -10.05 -10.76 -2.38
C ILE A 59 -9.02 -9.94 -1.57
N PHE A 60 -9.47 -9.18 -0.57
CA PHE A 60 -8.55 -8.42 0.29
C PHE A 60 -7.71 -9.34 1.18
N GLY A 61 -8.29 -10.45 1.63
CA GLY A 61 -7.55 -11.49 2.34
C GLY A 61 -6.37 -12.00 1.52
N TYR A 62 -6.56 -12.20 0.21
CA TYR A 62 -5.49 -12.57 -0.72
C TYR A 62 -4.42 -11.48 -0.84
N PHE A 63 -4.78 -10.24 -1.13
CA PHE A 63 -3.78 -9.18 -1.26
C PHE A 63 -3.01 -8.93 0.06
N GLY A 64 -3.68 -9.01 1.21
CA GLY A 64 -3.03 -8.93 2.51
C GLY A 64 -2.09 -10.10 2.78
N LEU A 65 -2.49 -11.32 2.41
CA LEU A 65 -1.61 -12.50 2.50
C LEU A 65 -0.34 -12.31 1.65
N LYS A 66 -0.48 -11.78 0.43
CA LYS A 66 0.65 -11.55 -0.48
C LYS A 66 1.54 -10.39 -0.03
N ALA A 67 0.97 -9.37 0.58
CA ALA A 67 1.73 -8.30 1.23
C ALA A 67 2.55 -8.83 2.41
N GLU A 68 1.94 -9.64 3.28
CA GLU A 68 2.64 -10.28 4.40
C GLU A 68 3.77 -11.19 3.90
N ASP A 69 3.50 -12.06 2.93
CA ASP A 69 4.51 -12.94 2.32
C ASP A 69 5.68 -12.12 1.74
N THR A 70 5.37 -11.03 1.03
CA THR A 70 6.36 -10.12 0.44
C THR A 70 7.24 -9.48 1.49
N ILE A 71 6.67 -8.92 2.56
CA ILE A 71 7.43 -8.27 3.63
C ILE A 71 8.30 -9.31 4.35
N GLN A 72 7.78 -10.52 4.59
CA GLN A 72 8.53 -11.58 5.24
C GLN A 72 9.68 -12.12 4.38
N GLU A 73 9.54 -12.10 3.07
CA GLU A 73 10.59 -12.47 2.12
C GLU A 73 11.64 -11.36 2.02
N PHE A 74 11.20 -10.12 1.83
CA PHE A 74 12.06 -8.94 1.79
C PHE A 74 12.96 -8.82 3.03
N LEU A 75 12.41 -8.98 4.23
CA LEU A 75 13.16 -8.89 5.49
C LEU A 75 14.10 -10.08 5.75
N LYS A 76 14.06 -11.14 4.93
CA LYS A 76 14.95 -12.30 5.03
C LYS A 76 16.10 -12.26 4.02
N GLU A 77 16.12 -11.27 3.14
CA GLU A 77 17.21 -11.10 2.18
C GLU A 77 18.53 -10.87 2.94
N GLU A 78 19.52 -11.73 2.69
CA GLU A 78 20.77 -11.76 3.48
C GLU A 78 21.61 -10.50 3.27
N ASP A 79 21.63 -9.99 2.04
CA ASP A 79 22.44 -8.83 1.63
C ASP A 79 21.64 -7.51 1.70
N LEU A 80 20.48 -7.50 2.35
CA LEU A 80 19.59 -6.34 2.37
C LEU A 80 20.28 -5.07 2.90
N ASP A 81 21.16 -5.21 3.89
CA ASP A 81 21.88 -4.08 4.50
C ASP A 81 22.93 -3.46 3.55
N ASP A 82 23.39 -4.20 2.54
CA ASP A 82 24.36 -3.73 1.55
C ASP A 82 23.71 -2.99 0.38
N TYR A 83 22.37 -3.10 0.24
CA TYR A 83 21.62 -2.44 -0.82
C TYR A 83 21.35 -0.96 -0.52
N ASP A 84 21.42 -0.14 -1.55
CA ASP A 84 20.97 1.26 -1.49
C ASP A 84 19.44 1.38 -1.49
N LEU A 85 18.91 2.59 -1.30
CA LEU A 85 17.46 2.80 -1.24
C LEU A 85 16.76 2.39 -2.54
N GLN A 86 17.37 2.62 -3.70
CA GLN A 86 16.79 2.26 -4.99
C GLN A 86 16.70 0.73 -5.11
N GLU A 87 17.79 0.02 -4.80
CA GLU A 87 17.87 -1.44 -4.82
C GLU A 87 16.87 -2.08 -3.85
N LYS A 88 16.75 -1.55 -2.63
CA LYS A 88 15.74 -2.01 -1.65
C LYS A 88 14.31 -1.83 -2.14
N LEU A 89 13.99 -0.66 -2.74
CA LEU A 89 12.65 -0.41 -3.28
C LEU A 89 12.35 -1.27 -4.52
N GLN A 90 13.34 -1.49 -5.37
CA GLN A 90 13.24 -2.37 -6.53
C GLN A 90 12.96 -3.81 -6.09
N LEU A 91 13.75 -4.34 -5.16
CA LEU A 91 13.57 -5.68 -4.60
C LEU A 91 12.18 -5.87 -3.99
N LEU A 92 11.71 -4.90 -3.21
CA LEU A 92 10.37 -4.96 -2.60
C LEU A 92 9.25 -5.06 -3.65
N ILE A 93 9.38 -4.31 -4.76
CA ILE A 93 8.43 -4.34 -5.88
C ILE A 93 8.53 -5.68 -6.63
N ASP A 94 9.74 -6.17 -6.90
CA ASP A 94 9.95 -7.40 -7.65
C ASP A 94 9.43 -8.63 -6.90
N ILE A 95 9.69 -8.71 -5.59
CA ILE A 95 9.10 -9.75 -4.72
C ILE A 95 7.58 -9.66 -4.74
N TYR A 96 7.00 -8.45 -4.64
CA TYR A 96 5.55 -8.29 -4.65
C TYR A 96 4.91 -8.76 -5.96
N LEU A 97 5.46 -8.34 -7.10
CA LEU A 97 4.96 -8.76 -8.41
C LEU A 97 5.18 -10.25 -8.64
N GLY A 98 6.33 -10.80 -8.22
CA GLY A 98 6.62 -12.23 -8.28
C GLY A 98 5.63 -13.06 -7.47
N ASN A 99 5.28 -12.61 -6.26
CA ASN A 99 4.29 -13.27 -5.41
C ASN A 99 2.87 -13.24 -5.99
N LEU A 100 2.55 -12.24 -6.82
CA LEU A 100 1.26 -12.10 -7.50
C LEU A 100 1.21 -12.81 -8.86
N LEU A 101 2.35 -13.07 -9.50
CA LEU A 101 2.45 -13.65 -10.84
C LEU A 101 1.68 -14.97 -11.03
N PRO A 102 1.72 -15.95 -10.10
CA PRO A 102 0.98 -17.21 -10.26
C PRO A 102 -0.53 -17.03 -10.42
N ASP A 103 -1.08 -15.96 -9.84
CA ASP A 103 -2.52 -15.68 -9.80
C ASP A 103 -2.86 -14.40 -10.61
N ARG A 104 -2.04 -14.02 -11.59
CA ARG A 104 -2.13 -12.73 -12.31
C ARG A 104 -3.51 -12.46 -12.93
N GLU A 105 -4.17 -13.48 -13.47
CA GLU A 105 -5.53 -13.35 -14.02
C GLU A 105 -6.54 -13.00 -12.92
N PHE A 106 -6.50 -13.70 -11.79
CA PHE A 106 -7.31 -13.41 -10.62
C PHE A 106 -7.04 -11.99 -10.08
N VAL A 107 -5.79 -11.56 -10.05
CA VAL A 107 -5.40 -10.20 -9.65
C VAL A 107 -6.01 -9.15 -10.59
N ASN A 108 -5.92 -9.34 -11.91
CA ASN A 108 -6.51 -8.45 -12.91
C ASN A 108 -8.03 -8.29 -12.71
N ASP A 109 -8.74 -9.40 -12.53
CA ASP A 109 -10.19 -9.36 -12.35
C ASP A 109 -10.60 -8.76 -11.00
N SER A 110 -9.85 -9.08 -9.95
CA SER A 110 -10.03 -8.46 -8.63
C SER A 110 -9.85 -6.94 -8.68
N LEU A 111 -8.81 -6.45 -9.36
CA LEU A 111 -8.57 -5.01 -9.51
C LEU A 111 -9.67 -4.32 -10.31
N LYS A 112 -10.19 -4.94 -11.37
CA LYS A 112 -11.36 -4.40 -12.11
C LYS A 112 -12.57 -4.27 -11.19
N MET A 113 -12.87 -5.29 -10.39
CA MET A 113 -13.98 -5.26 -9.44
C MET A 113 -13.80 -4.15 -8.39
N ILE A 114 -12.59 -4.03 -7.83
CA ILE A 114 -12.25 -3.00 -6.84
C ILE A 114 -12.42 -1.60 -7.44
N MET A 115 -11.95 -1.37 -8.66
CA MET A 115 -12.05 -0.08 -9.34
C MET A 115 -13.48 0.28 -9.75
N GLN A 116 -14.34 -0.71 -10.03
CA GLN A 116 -15.74 -0.49 -10.38
C GLN A 116 -16.64 -0.23 -9.17
N SER A 117 -16.23 -0.64 -7.96
CA SER A 117 -16.98 -0.38 -6.72
C SER A 117 -16.09 0.13 -5.56
N PRO A 118 -15.43 1.30 -5.69
CA PRO A 118 -14.41 1.74 -4.73
C PRO A 118 -14.94 1.97 -3.31
N SER A 119 -16.17 2.44 -3.17
CA SER A 119 -16.74 2.89 -1.88
C SER A 119 -17.09 1.75 -0.91
N ILE A 120 -17.38 0.55 -1.42
CA ILE A 120 -17.77 -0.61 -0.60
C ILE A 120 -16.53 -1.29 0.00
N LEU A 121 -15.39 -1.15 -0.69
CA LEU A 121 -14.21 -1.98 -0.48
C LEU A 121 -13.00 -1.22 0.11
N PHE A 122 -13.09 0.11 0.21
CA PHE A 122 -11.99 0.97 0.68
C PHE A 122 -11.43 0.57 2.05
N LYS A 123 -12.32 0.17 2.99
CA LYS A 123 -11.92 -0.19 4.36
C LYS A 123 -11.02 -1.41 4.45
N ASP A 124 -11.09 -2.31 3.46
CA ASP A 124 -10.30 -3.54 3.46
C ASP A 124 -8.96 -3.38 2.74
N VAL A 125 -8.80 -2.31 1.94
CA VAL A 125 -7.55 -1.97 1.26
C VAL A 125 -6.60 -1.22 2.19
N THR A 126 -7.13 -0.42 3.13
CA THR A 126 -6.33 0.43 4.02
C THR A 126 -5.22 -0.31 4.77
N PRO A 127 -5.47 -1.47 5.42
CA PRO A 127 -4.41 -2.13 6.21
C PRO A 127 -3.22 -2.57 5.35
N ILE A 128 -3.48 -3.05 4.14
CA ILE A 128 -2.45 -3.50 3.19
C ILE A 128 -1.55 -2.32 2.79
N ARG A 129 -2.17 -1.17 2.52
CA ARG A 129 -1.43 0.07 2.19
C ARG A 129 -0.61 0.58 3.38
N GLU A 130 -1.11 0.42 4.60
CA GLU A 130 -0.41 0.83 5.82
C GLU A 130 0.82 -0.03 6.10
N GLU A 131 0.77 -1.34 5.84
CA GLU A 131 1.91 -2.24 5.99
C GLU A 131 3.07 -1.87 5.04
N PHE A 132 2.80 -1.77 3.74
CA PHE A 132 3.82 -1.33 2.78
C PHE A 132 4.33 0.09 3.06
N SER A 133 3.42 1.02 3.38
CA SER A 133 3.83 2.38 3.74
C SER A 133 4.71 2.42 4.99
N GLY A 134 4.55 1.48 5.93
CA GLY A 134 5.40 1.36 7.11
C GLY A 134 6.82 0.92 6.74
N VAL A 135 6.93 -0.17 5.96
CA VAL A 135 8.24 -0.67 5.49
C VAL A 135 8.97 0.40 4.68
N ILE A 136 8.32 1.02 3.71
CA ILE A 136 8.92 2.08 2.89
C ILE A 136 9.32 3.29 3.74
N HIS A 137 8.52 3.65 4.73
CA HIS A 137 8.88 4.74 5.65
C HIS A 137 10.18 4.43 6.39
N ASP A 138 10.33 3.20 6.88
CA ASP A 138 11.53 2.79 7.61
C ASP A 138 12.77 2.79 6.71
N LEU A 139 12.64 2.32 5.46
CA LEU A 139 13.70 2.41 4.45
C LEU A 139 14.12 3.86 4.16
N LEU A 140 13.16 4.78 4.05
CA LEU A 140 13.46 6.20 3.83
C LEU A 140 14.17 6.81 5.05
N ILE A 141 13.74 6.47 6.27
CA ILE A 141 14.40 6.95 7.50
C ILE A 141 15.83 6.40 7.60
N GLU A 142 16.04 5.14 7.24
CA GLU A 142 17.37 4.53 7.18
C GLU A 142 18.28 5.30 6.21
N ALA A 143 17.82 5.54 4.99
CA ALA A 143 18.55 6.29 3.97
C ALA A 143 18.83 7.75 4.36
N GLU A 144 17.92 8.39 5.11
CA GLU A 144 18.16 9.73 5.69
C GLU A 144 19.21 9.72 6.80
N ASN A 145 19.31 8.63 7.56
CA ASN A 145 20.25 8.48 8.66
C ASN A 145 21.66 8.10 8.17
N SER A 146 21.77 7.29 7.12
CA SER A 146 23.03 6.99 6.44
C SER A 146 23.58 8.18 5.64
N GLY A 147 22.72 9.15 5.33
CA GLY A 147 23.05 10.32 4.51
C GLY A 147 22.98 10.05 3.01
N GLU A 148 22.42 8.90 2.61
CA GLU A 148 22.16 8.55 1.22
C GLU A 148 21.17 9.55 0.58
N ILE A 149 20.10 9.91 1.30
CA ILE A 149 19.13 10.94 0.87
C ILE A 149 19.06 12.11 1.85
N ALA A 150 18.57 13.26 1.36
CA ALA A 150 18.41 14.44 2.20
C ALA A 150 17.25 14.28 3.19
N LYS A 151 17.46 14.69 4.45
CA LYS A 151 16.43 14.68 5.49
C LYS A 151 15.22 15.52 5.11
N SER A 152 14.02 14.99 5.35
CA SER A 152 12.76 15.63 5.02
C SER A 152 11.79 15.62 6.20
N ALA A 153 11.04 16.70 6.39
CA ALA A 153 9.91 16.71 7.34
C ALA A 153 8.68 15.93 6.80
N PHE A 154 8.76 15.42 5.56
CA PHE A 154 7.65 14.81 4.82
C PHE A 154 7.87 13.33 4.50
N THR A 155 8.81 12.66 5.16
CA THR A 155 9.14 11.24 4.93
C THR A 155 7.90 10.34 4.97
N GLY A 156 6.99 10.58 5.93
CA GLY A 156 5.72 9.87 6.00
C GLY A 156 4.75 10.13 4.83
N VAL A 157 4.81 11.30 4.19
CA VAL A 157 4.04 11.59 2.97
C VAL A 157 4.70 10.94 1.77
N THR A 158 6.03 11.00 1.68
CA THR A 158 6.81 10.32 0.63
C THR A 158 6.55 8.82 0.62
N ALA A 159 6.55 8.17 1.79
CA ALA A 159 6.25 6.73 1.89
C ALA A 159 4.85 6.38 1.37
N LYS A 160 3.85 7.22 1.65
CA LYS A 160 2.48 7.04 1.12
C LYS A 160 2.43 7.21 -0.39
N LEU A 161 3.15 8.20 -0.93
CA LEU A 161 3.25 8.41 -2.38
C LEU A 161 3.95 7.24 -3.08
N ALA A 162 5.00 6.68 -2.47
CA ALA A 162 5.65 5.48 -2.96
C ALA A 162 4.70 4.27 -2.98
N ASN A 163 3.82 4.13 -1.98
CA ASN A 163 2.78 3.10 -2.00
C ASN A 163 1.75 3.32 -3.14
N GLU A 164 1.38 4.57 -3.47
CA GLU A 164 0.54 4.84 -4.65
C GLU A 164 1.30 4.54 -5.96
N PHE A 165 2.61 4.77 -6.00
CA PHE A 165 3.47 4.36 -7.11
C PHE A 165 3.49 2.83 -7.27
N MET A 166 3.60 2.05 -6.19
CA MET A 166 3.50 0.58 -6.26
C MET A 166 2.16 0.12 -6.87
N LEU A 167 1.05 0.78 -6.51
CA LEU A 167 -0.25 0.48 -7.14
C LEU A 167 -0.25 0.83 -8.64
N ALA A 168 0.36 1.95 -9.03
CA ALA A 168 0.49 2.32 -10.44
C ALA A 168 1.33 1.28 -11.21
N VAL A 169 2.44 0.82 -10.64
CA VAL A 169 3.28 -0.27 -11.17
C VAL A 169 2.46 -1.55 -11.32
N LEU A 170 1.71 -1.96 -10.30
CA LEU A 170 0.85 -3.15 -10.37
C LEU A 170 -0.18 -3.04 -11.51
N LEU A 171 -0.83 -1.89 -11.65
CA LEU A 171 -1.81 -1.65 -12.72
C LEU A 171 -1.16 -1.69 -14.12
N TYR A 172 0.06 -1.17 -14.25
CA TYR A 172 0.83 -1.24 -15.47
C TYR A 172 1.26 -2.67 -15.78
N TRP A 173 1.86 -3.37 -14.80
CA TRP A 173 2.29 -4.75 -14.90
C TRP A 173 1.18 -5.69 -15.32
N ILE A 174 -0.07 -5.49 -14.86
CA ILE A 174 -1.23 -6.28 -15.30
C ILE A 174 -1.50 -6.16 -16.80
N LYS A 175 -1.11 -5.04 -17.43
CA LYS A 175 -1.30 -4.79 -18.86
C LYS A 175 -0.05 -5.05 -19.70
N ASP A 176 1.08 -5.28 -19.07
CA ASP A 176 2.34 -5.51 -19.75
C ASP A 176 2.39 -6.92 -20.37
N ASP A 177 2.43 -6.97 -21.70
CA ASP A 177 2.53 -8.18 -22.50
C ASP A 177 3.92 -8.34 -23.15
N SER A 178 4.89 -7.49 -22.77
CA SER A 178 6.28 -7.64 -23.20
C SER A 178 6.92 -8.90 -22.63
N ASP A 179 7.94 -9.41 -23.33
CA ASP A 179 8.71 -10.56 -22.90
C ASP A 179 9.26 -10.34 -21.48
N GLU A 180 8.97 -11.27 -20.59
CA GLU A 180 9.36 -11.23 -19.16
C GLU A 180 9.00 -9.92 -18.44
N PHE A 181 7.97 -9.20 -18.90
CA PHE A 181 7.55 -7.90 -18.35
C PHE A 181 8.63 -6.80 -18.42
N ALA A 182 9.47 -6.84 -19.46
CA ALA A 182 10.57 -5.89 -19.65
C ALA A 182 10.14 -4.42 -19.57
N ASN A 183 8.94 -4.07 -20.06
CA ASN A 183 8.45 -2.68 -19.97
C ASN A 183 8.17 -2.28 -18.52
N THR A 184 7.60 -3.18 -17.71
CA THR A 184 7.38 -2.95 -16.28
C THR A 184 8.71 -2.77 -15.56
N THR A 185 9.69 -3.67 -15.79
CA THR A 185 11.02 -3.56 -15.20
C THR A 185 11.67 -2.23 -15.54
N GLN A 186 11.61 -1.81 -16.80
CA GLN A 186 12.16 -0.52 -17.24
C GLN A 186 11.41 0.68 -16.61
N LEU A 187 10.09 0.61 -16.50
CA LEU A 187 9.29 1.66 -15.84
C LEU A 187 9.70 1.81 -14.37
N VAL A 188 9.87 0.71 -13.65
CA VAL A 188 10.25 0.72 -12.24
C VAL A 188 11.65 1.31 -12.08
N ASP A 189 12.64 0.82 -12.82
CA ASP A 189 14.03 1.30 -12.77
C ASP A 189 14.11 2.81 -13.04
N MET A 190 13.53 3.28 -14.15
CA MET A 190 13.54 4.70 -14.53
C MET A 190 12.83 5.58 -13.48
N SER A 191 11.71 5.11 -12.93
CA SER A 191 10.92 5.88 -11.97
C SER A 191 11.59 5.94 -10.59
N LEU A 192 12.17 4.83 -10.13
CA LEU A 192 12.89 4.79 -8.85
C LEU A 192 14.18 5.60 -8.94
N SER A 193 14.94 5.48 -10.03
CA SER A 193 16.14 6.29 -10.25
C SER A 193 15.82 7.79 -10.17
N LEU A 194 14.78 8.25 -10.89
CA LEU A 194 14.33 9.63 -10.82
C LEU A 194 13.85 10.02 -9.41
N GLY A 195 13.05 9.16 -8.77
CA GLY A 195 12.51 9.41 -7.43
C GLY A 195 13.60 9.57 -6.38
N VAL A 196 14.59 8.68 -6.38
CA VAL A 196 15.73 8.70 -5.46
C VAL A 196 16.61 9.92 -5.72
N GLU A 197 16.90 10.29 -6.97
CA GLU A 197 17.64 11.51 -7.27
C GLU A 197 16.93 12.79 -6.78
N ILE A 198 15.60 12.83 -6.89
CA ILE A 198 14.80 13.92 -6.31
C ILE A 198 14.95 13.97 -4.79
N LEU A 199 14.94 12.82 -4.11
CA LEU A 199 15.15 12.73 -2.66
C LEU A 199 16.56 13.16 -2.25
N LYS A 200 17.58 12.68 -2.96
CA LYS A 200 19.00 13.07 -2.78
C LYS A 200 19.21 14.57 -2.89
N SER A 201 18.55 15.22 -3.84
CA SER A 201 18.70 16.67 -4.07
C SER A 201 18.19 17.56 -2.92
N GLY A 202 17.35 17.01 -2.02
CA GLY A 202 16.66 17.75 -0.97
C GLY A 202 15.67 18.81 -1.49
N ILE A 203 15.32 18.78 -2.78
CA ILE A 203 14.43 19.77 -3.39
C ILE A 203 13.04 19.74 -2.78
N ILE A 204 12.57 18.56 -2.34
CA ILE A 204 11.27 18.41 -1.67
C ILE A 204 11.21 19.29 -0.42
N GLY A 205 12.24 19.22 0.44
CA GLY A 205 12.35 20.08 1.63
C GLY A 205 12.31 21.57 1.26
N LYS A 206 13.13 21.98 0.29
CA LYS A 206 13.21 23.39 -0.15
C LYS A 206 11.88 23.92 -0.71
N VAL A 207 11.18 23.14 -1.52
CA VAL A 207 9.86 23.51 -2.08
C VAL A 207 8.84 23.67 -0.96
N THR A 208 8.88 22.79 0.04
CA THR A 208 7.96 22.86 1.17
C THR A 208 8.26 24.02 2.12
N ASP A 209 9.53 24.37 2.34
CA ASP A 209 9.91 25.58 3.09
C ASP A 209 9.39 26.83 2.39
N LEU A 210 9.51 26.88 1.07
CA LEU A 210 8.99 27.96 0.25
C LEU A 210 7.46 28.05 0.33
N ALA A 211 6.75 26.93 0.18
CA ALA A 211 5.29 26.89 0.33
C ALA A 211 4.84 27.33 1.73
N SER A 212 5.51 26.84 2.77
CA SER A 212 5.26 27.21 4.17
C SER A 212 5.50 28.70 4.41
N PHE A 213 6.55 29.27 3.81
CA PHE A 213 6.82 30.70 3.84
C PHE A 213 5.68 31.50 3.19
N PHE A 214 5.21 31.12 2.00
CA PHE A 214 4.10 31.80 1.33
C PHE A 214 2.80 31.74 2.13
N ILE A 215 2.47 30.58 2.68
CA ILE A 215 1.31 30.40 3.56
C ILE A 215 1.41 31.34 4.76
N LYS A 216 2.55 31.35 5.47
CA LYS A 216 2.76 32.25 6.62
C LYS A 216 2.68 33.72 6.20
N ALA A 217 3.40 34.13 5.15
CA ALA A 217 3.46 35.52 4.69
C ALA A 217 2.08 36.07 4.28
N HIS A 218 1.24 35.25 3.63
CA HIS A 218 -0.11 35.66 3.23
C HIS A 218 -1.17 35.48 4.32
N LEU A 219 -1.01 34.52 5.26
CA LEU A 219 -1.85 34.42 6.46
C LEU A 219 -1.72 35.67 7.34
N PHE A 220 -0.51 36.21 7.50
CA PHE A 220 -0.29 37.47 8.23
C PHE A 220 -1.05 38.66 7.60
N ARG A 221 -1.16 38.70 6.26
CA ARG A 221 -1.90 39.73 5.54
C ARG A 221 -3.42 39.63 5.76
N PHE A 222 -3.95 38.43 5.96
CA PHE A 222 -5.36 38.17 6.29
C PHE A 222 -5.68 38.45 7.77
N MET A 223 -4.79 38.10 8.70
CA MET A 223 -4.98 38.34 10.14
C MET A 223 -4.77 39.80 10.55
N GLY A 224 -3.90 40.54 9.86
CA GLY A 224 -3.53 41.91 10.23
C GLY A 224 -4.53 43.01 9.86
N SER A 225 -5.47 42.78 8.93
CA SER A 225 -6.31 43.87 8.38
C SER A 225 -7.80 43.79 8.71
N GLY A 226 -8.35 42.62 9.04
CA GLY A 226 -9.81 42.47 9.26
C GLY A 226 -10.23 41.84 10.58
N PHE A 227 -9.40 40.98 11.18
CA PHE A 227 -9.80 40.18 12.33
C PHE A 227 -9.75 40.98 13.66
N LEU A 228 -8.70 41.79 13.85
CA LEU A 228 -8.55 42.62 15.05
C LEU A 228 -9.57 43.75 15.14
N ASN A 229 -9.94 44.37 14.00
CA ASN A 229 -10.98 45.42 13.98
C ASN A 229 -12.38 44.89 14.33
N LYS A 230 -12.68 43.62 14.02
CA LYS A 230 -13.96 42.98 14.39
C LYS A 230 -14.04 42.60 15.87
N LEU A 231 -12.91 42.37 16.56
CA LEU A 231 -12.89 42.06 17.99
C LEU A 231 -12.97 43.31 18.89
N VAL A 232 -12.50 44.45 18.41
CA VAL A 232 -12.59 45.74 19.15
C VAL A 232 -13.98 46.37 19.03
N THR A 233 -14.72 46.08 17.95
CA THR A 233 -16.06 46.68 17.71
C THR A 233 -17.22 45.92 18.36
N SER A 234 -17.02 44.69 18.87
CA SER A 234 -18.12 43.89 19.44
C SER A 234 -18.33 44.06 20.95
N LYS A 235 -17.60 44.96 21.63
CA LYS A 235 -17.72 45.19 23.08
C LYS A 235 -18.41 46.50 23.49
N SER A 236 -18.95 47.28 22.55
CA SER A 236 -19.57 48.57 22.86
C SER A 236 -21.07 48.63 22.56
N PHE A 237 -21.88 47.66 22.99
CA PHE A 237 -23.33 47.86 23.12
C PHE A 237 -23.90 46.97 24.23
N SER A 238 -23.86 47.47 25.46
CA SER A 238 -24.84 47.15 26.50
C SER A 238 -25.01 48.38 27.39
N ARG A 239 -26.01 49.19 27.06
CA ARG A 239 -26.72 50.10 27.98
C ARG A 239 -28.20 49.92 27.73
#